data_AF-A0A920S426-F1
#
_entry.id   AF-A0A920S426-F1
#
_cell.length_a   1.000
_cell.length_b   1.000
_cell.length_c   1.000
_cell.angle_alpha   90.00
_cell.angle_beta   90.00
_cell.angle_gamma   90.00
#
_symmetry.space_group_name_H-M   'P 1'
#
loop_
_entity.id
_entity.type
_entity.pdbx_description
1 polymer ?
#
loop_
_entity_poly.entity_id
_entity_poly.type
_entity_poly.pdbx_seq_one_letter_code
_entity_poly.pdbx_strand_id
1 'polypeptide(L)'
;MNTFQSLMNSNRLRRYVRLGCFLLLFGNVFMLWAERAETWWALQPLKKPAIPKEASKFSGWASNPIDRFIALKYLQHGFAPSLQADRVALIRRASFDLTGLPPSRLEVDVFLNDDSPNAYESLIEHLLGSPRYGERWARHWMDVVHYAETHGHDEDAIRENAWPYRDYLIESFNSDKPYARFVREQVAGDVLFQDQPSAVRAIGMLATGPWDESSQMGISDGTIDKKIAQYLDRDDMIATVMSTFVSTTVHCARCHDHKFDPVSMDDYYSLQAVFSGVDKVDRPYDLNVQVAKRRKAVT
;
A
#
# COMPACT_ATOMS: atom_id res chain seq x y z
N MET A 1 -17.08 -64.77 40.80
CA MET A 1 -17.95 -63.65 41.18
C MET A 1 -17.16 -62.37 40.98
N ASN A 2 -16.93 -61.93 39.74
CA ASN A 2 -17.88 -61.43 38.73
C ASN A 2 -18.49 -60.08 39.13
N THR A 3 -17.70 -59.00 39.04
CA THR A 3 -18.24 -57.63 38.86
C THR A 3 -17.25 -56.60 38.29
N PHE A 4 -15.97 -56.93 38.04
CA PHE A 4 -15.01 -55.94 37.49
C PHE A 4 -14.65 -56.12 36.00
N GLN A 5 -14.96 -57.25 35.38
CA GLN A 5 -14.60 -57.54 33.97
C GLN A 5 -15.71 -57.20 32.95
N SER A 6 -16.90 -56.76 33.38
CA SER A 6 -18.02 -56.47 32.47
C SER A 6 -18.10 -55.02 31.97
N LEU A 7 -17.27 -54.10 32.48
CA LEU A 7 -17.37 -52.67 32.14
C LEU A 7 -16.46 -52.23 30.97
N MET A 8 -15.54 -53.08 30.51
CA MET A 8 -14.59 -52.72 29.45
C MET A 8 -15.02 -53.12 28.02
N ASN A 9 -16.20 -53.72 27.84
CA ASN A 9 -16.63 -54.27 26.54
C ASN A 9 -17.88 -53.60 25.95
N SER A 10 -18.02 -52.28 26.10
CA SER A 10 -19.05 -51.53 25.36
C SER A 10 -18.43 -50.68 24.25
N ASN A 11 -18.78 -51.00 23.00
CA ASN A 11 -18.49 -50.17 21.82
C ASN A 11 -19.07 -48.74 21.91
N ARG A 12 -19.91 -48.46 22.92
CA ARG A 12 -20.39 -47.11 23.24
C ARG A 12 -19.31 -46.24 23.89
N LEU A 13 -18.50 -46.78 24.82
CA LEU A 13 -17.49 -45.98 25.53
C LEU A 13 -16.37 -45.51 24.59
N ARG A 14 -15.93 -46.35 23.64
CA ARG A 14 -14.96 -45.97 22.60
C ARG A 14 -15.49 -44.91 21.63
N ARG A 15 -16.81 -44.85 21.40
CA ARG A 15 -17.45 -43.81 20.58
C ARG A 15 -17.49 -42.46 21.30
N TYR A 16 -17.77 -42.44 22.61
CA TYR A 16 -17.77 -41.19 23.40
C TYR A 16 -16.37 -40.65 23.67
N VAL A 17 -15.36 -41.51 23.85
CA VAL A 17 -13.96 -41.06 23.98
C VAL A 17 -13.44 -40.52 22.64
N ARG A 18 -13.80 -41.12 21.50
CA ARG A 18 -13.44 -40.58 20.17
C ARG A 18 -14.19 -39.29 19.81
N LEU A 19 -15.46 -39.14 20.20
CA LEU A 19 -16.22 -37.91 20.01
C LEU A 19 -15.79 -36.78 20.97
N GLY A 20 -15.43 -37.14 22.21
CA GLY A 20 -14.88 -36.24 23.21
C GLY A 20 -13.48 -35.73 22.86
N CYS A 21 -12.59 -36.59 22.36
CA CYS A 21 -11.29 -36.15 21.84
C CYS A 21 -11.43 -35.33 20.55
N PHE A 22 -12.41 -35.60 19.68
CA PHE A 22 -12.67 -34.75 18.52
C PHE A 22 -13.16 -33.35 18.92
N LEU A 23 -14.07 -33.23 19.89
CA LEU A 23 -14.57 -31.94 20.36
C LEU A 23 -13.56 -31.17 21.23
N LEU A 24 -12.69 -31.86 21.98
CA LEU A 24 -11.64 -31.22 22.79
C LEU A 24 -10.41 -30.80 21.97
N LEU A 25 -10.09 -31.49 20.87
CA LEU A 25 -9.00 -31.10 19.99
C LEU A 25 -9.44 -30.07 18.93
N PHE A 26 -10.64 -30.16 18.38
CA PHE A 26 -11.13 -29.16 17.42
C PHE A 26 -11.79 -27.95 18.09
N GLY A 27 -12.43 -28.11 19.26
CA GLY A 27 -13.05 -27.01 19.98
C GLY A 27 -12.04 -26.00 20.52
N ASN A 28 -10.90 -26.46 21.04
CA ASN A 28 -9.83 -25.58 21.51
C ASN A 28 -9.10 -24.87 20.37
N VAL A 29 -8.93 -25.53 19.22
CA VAL A 29 -8.35 -24.89 18.03
C VAL A 29 -9.31 -23.82 17.49
N PHE A 30 -10.61 -24.10 17.36
CA PHE A 30 -11.59 -23.09 16.95
C PHE A 30 -11.69 -21.92 17.93
N MET A 31 -11.60 -22.18 19.24
CA MET A 31 -11.71 -21.15 20.28
C MET A 31 -10.44 -20.26 20.34
N LEU A 32 -9.24 -20.84 20.19
CA LEU A 32 -7.98 -20.09 20.10
C LEU A 32 -7.87 -19.23 18.83
N TRP A 33 -8.40 -19.70 17.70
CA TRP A 33 -8.47 -18.92 16.45
C TRP A 33 -9.50 -17.79 16.55
N ALA A 34 -10.66 -18.03 17.18
CA ALA A 34 -11.67 -17.01 17.43
C ALA A 34 -11.17 -15.91 18.39
N GLU A 35 -10.44 -16.27 19.47
CA GLU A 35 -9.83 -15.30 20.38
C GLU A 35 -8.80 -14.40 19.69
N ARG A 36 -7.95 -14.93 18.80
CA ARG A 36 -7.00 -14.08 18.03
C ARG A 36 -7.69 -13.23 16.98
N ALA A 37 -8.73 -13.74 16.31
CA ALA A 37 -9.47 -12.96 15.33
C ALA A 37 -10.15 -11.72 15.94
N GLU A 38 -10.63 -11.80 17.18
CA GLU A 38 -11.16 -10.64 17.91
C GLU A 38 -10.08 -9.60 18.28
N THR A 39 -8.79 -9.98 18.32
CA THR A 39 -7.69 -9.04 18.64
C THR A 39 -7.19 -8.21 17.44
N TRP A 40 -7.41 -8.65 16.20
CA TRP A 40 -6.99 -7.89 15.00
C TRP A 40 -7.98 -6.80 14.63
N TRP A 41 -8.08 -5.79 15.49
CA TRP A 41 -9.05 -4.69 15.35
C TRP A 41 -9.04 -4.04 13.95
N ALA A 42 -7.87 -3.98 13.28
CA ALA A 42 -7.71 -3.36 11.96
C ALA A 42 -8.29 -4.20 10.81
N LEU A 43 -8.50 -5.50 11.01
CA LEU A 43 -9.06 -6.43 10.01
C LEU A 43 -10.57 -6.66 10.20
N GLN A 44 -11.14 -6.06 11.25
CA GLN A 44 -12.57 -6.14 11.50
C GLN A 44 -13.34 -5.24 10.54
N PRO A 45 -14.59 -5.59 10.18
CA PRO A 45 -15.43 -4.73 9.35
C PRO A 45 -15.57 -3.33 9.94
N LEU A 46 -15.41 -2.31 9.10
CA LEU A 46 -15.56 -0.91 9.50
C LEU A 46 -16.99 -0.63 9.97
N LYS A 47 -17.13 -0.21 11.22
CA LYS A 47 -18.39 0.29 11.78
C LYS A 47 -18.46 1.80 11.57
N LYS A 48 -19.61 2.34 11.15
CA LYS A 48 -19.84 3.78 11.05
C LYS A 48 -20.31 4.32 12.42
N PRO A 49 -19.45 4.94 13.23
CA PRO A 49 -19.86 5.48 14.53
C PRO A 49 -20.81 6.67 14.35
N ALA A 50 -21.64 6.91 15.37
CA ALA A 50 -22.42 8.14 15.43
C ALA A 50 -21.48 9.34 15.59
N ILE A 51 -21.72 10.39 14.81
CA ILE A 51 -20.93 11.63 14.88
C ILE A 51 -21.25 12.36 16.20
N PRO A 52 -20.25 12.75 17.01
CA PRO A 52 -20.46 13.47 18.26
C PRO A 52 -21.24 14.78 18.05
N LYS A 53 -22.33 14.97 18.80
CA LYS A 53 -23.17 16.18 18.71
C LYS A 53 -22.70 17.28 19.67
N GLU A 54 -22.07 16.87 20.77
CA GLU A 54 -21.54 17.71 21.85
C GLU A 54 -20.41 18.63 21.37
N ALA A 55 -19.76 18.25 20.26
CA ALA A 55 -18.75 19.04 19.57
C ALA A 55 -19.27 20.37 18.99
N SER A 56 -20.58 20.65 19.04
CA SER A 56 -21.19 21.90 18.57
C SER A 56 -20.65 23.17 19.25
N LYS A 57 -20.01 23.04 20.42
CA LYS A 57 -19.33 24.16 21.10
C LYS A 57 -18.17 24.77 20.31
N PHE A 58 -17.57 24.03 19.37
CA PHE A 58 -16.55 24.52 18.46
C PHE A 58 -17.11 24.77 17.05
N SER A 59 -18.36 25.26 16.97
CA SER A 59 -19.02 25.61 15.71
C SER A 59 -18.17 26.59 14.89
N GLY A 60 -17.80 26.20 13.67
CA GLY A 60 -16.89 26.93 12.80
C GLY A 60 -15.53 26.24 12.61
N TRP A 61 -14.94 25.71 13.69
CA TRP A 61 -13.72 24.90 13.61
C TRP A 61 -14.03 23.43 13.30
N ALA A 62 -15.01 22.84 13.99
CA ALA A 62 -15.42 21.45 13.78
C ALA A 62 -16.48 21.32 12.66
N SER A 63 -16.13 21.76 11.45
CA SER A 63 -17.06 21.86 10.31
C SER A 63 -17.34 20.51 9.65
N ASN A 64 -16.37 19.58 9.66
CA ASN A 64 -16.53 18.25 9.08
C ASN A 64 -16.68 17.14 10.16
N PRO A 65 -17.15 15.93 9.79
CA PRO A 65 -17.35 14.84 10.73
C PRO A 65 -16.10 14.41 11.50
N ILE A 66 -14.92 14.43 10.87
CA ILE A 66 -13.64 14.01 11.48
C ILE A 66 -13.27 15.01 12.59
N ASP A 67 -13.34 16.31 12.31
CA ASP A 67 -13.03 17.36 13.28
C ASP A 67 -13.94 17.28 14.50
N ARG A 68 -15.18 16.79 14.36
CA ARG A 68 -16.09 16.60 15.50
C ARG A 68 -15.62 15.53 16.47
N PHE A 69 -14.92 14.49 15.99
CA PHE A 69 -14.29 13.50 16.87
C PHE A 69 -13.09 14.10 17.62
N ILE A 70 -12.30 14.95 16.97
CA ILE A 70 -11.18 15.66 17.60
C ILE A 70 -11.69 16.69 18.62
N ALA A 71 -12.71 17.47 18.25
CA ALA A 71 -13.40 18.44 19.10
C ALA A 71 -13.96 17.81 20.37
N LEU A 72 -14.57 16.62 20.28
CA LEU A 72 -15.01 15.88 21.46
C LEU A 72 -13.84 15.60 22.41
N LYS A 73 -12.67 15.20 21.89
CA LYS A 73 -11.48 14.97 22.71
C LYS A 73 -10.96 16.27 23.33
N TYR A 74 -11.01 17.39 22.62
CA TYR A 74 -10.63 18.68 23.17
C TYR A 74 -11.54 19.09 24.33
N LEU A 75 -12.86 18.95 24.16
CA LEU A 75 -13.83 19.21 25.23
C LEU A 75 -13.58 18.34 26.48
N GLN A 76 -13.29 17.05 26.28
CA GLN A 76 -13.01 16.12 27.38
C GLN A 76 -11.76 16.51 28.19
N HIS A 77 -10.77 17.11 27.53
CA HIS A 77 -9.50 17.51 28.16
C HIS A 77 -9.44 19.00 28.52
N GLY A 78 -10.51 19.76 28.29
CA GLY A 78 -10.54 21.20 28.54
C GLY A 78 -9.65 22.03 27.61
N PHE A 79 -9.32 21.50 26.42
CA PHE A 79 -8.53 22.22 25.41
C PHE A 79 -9.42 23.06 24.50
N ALA A 80 -8.85 24.16 24.00
CA ALA A 80 -9.42 24.97 22.92
C ALA A 80 -8.62 24.76 21.62
N PRO A 81 -9.28 24.76 20.45
CA PRO A 81 -8.59 24.77 19.17
C PRO A 81 -7.67 25.97 19.00
N SER A 82 -6.55 25.75 18.32
CA SER A 82 -5.68 26.84 17.86
C SER A 82 -6.44 27.74 16.90
N LEU A 83 -6.10 29.04 16.92
CA LEU A 83 -6.59 29.99 15.93
C LEU A 83 -6.11 29.57 14.54
N GLN A 84 -6.94 29.87 13.53
CA GLN A 84 -6.54 29.70 12.13
C GLN A 84 -5.31 30.56 11.83
N ALA A 85 -4.40 30.02 11.04
CA ALA A 85 -3.25 30.77 10.57
C ALA A 85 -3.69 31.96 9.70
N ASP A 86 -2.88 33.02 9.66
CA ASP A 86 -3.14 34.14 8.77
C ASP A 86 -3.08 33.72 7.30
N ARG A 87 -3.69 34.53 6.42
CA ARG A 87 -3.82 34.21 4.99
C ARG A 87 -2.44 34.02 4.31
N VAL A 88 -1.43 34.79 4.68
CA VAL A 88 -0.08 34.66 4.10
C VAL A 88 0.54 33.31 4.48
N ALA A 89 0.40 32.91 5.74
CA ALA A 89 0.83 31.60 6.20
C ALA A 89 0.07 30.46 5.52
N LEU A 90 -1.24 30.60 5.30
CA LEU A 90 -2.07 29.58 4.64
C LEU A 90 -1.62 29.32 3.19
N ILE A 91 -1.48 30.35 2.37
CA ILE A 91 -1.05 30.17 0.97
C ILE A 91 0.37 29.61 0.91
N ARG A 92 1.29 30.11 1.74
CA ARG A 92 2.66 29.62 1.78
C ARG A 92 2.70 28.11 2.09
N ARG A 93 1.98 27.66 3.12
CA ARG A 93 1.95 26.24 3.51
C ARG A 93 1.31 25.38 2.42
N ALA A 94 0.14 25.78 1.93
CA ALA A 94 -0.57 25.04 0.88
C ALA A 94 0.29 24.87 -0.38
N SER A 95 0.99 25.92 -0.83
CA SER A 95 1.88 25.82 -2.00
C SER A 95 3.04 24.86 -1.78
N PHE A 96 3.73 24.93 -0.63
CA PHE A 96 4.82 23.99 -0.35
C PHE A 96 4.34 22.54 -0.20
N ASP A 97 3.18 22.34 0.44
CA ASP A 97 2.64 21.01 0.68
C ASP A 97 2.19 20.36 -0.64
N LEU A 98 1.42 21.10 -1.45
CA LEU A 98 0.82 20.57 -2.68
C LEU A 98 1.78 20.57 -3.86
N THR A 99 2.61 21.61 -4.02
CA THR A 99 3.46 21.78 -5.21
C THR A 99 4.97 21.70 -4.92
N GLY A 100 5.36 21.68 -3.65
CA GLY A 100 6.78 21.69 -3.25
C GLY A 100 7.48 23.04 -3.44
N LEU A 101 6.77 24.08 -3.87
CA LEU A 101 7.34 25.38 -4.25
C LEU A 101 6.65 26.52 -3.49
N PRO A 102 7.35 27.65 -3.27
CA PRO A 102 6.72 28.84 -2.72
C PRO A 102 5.69 29.42 -3.72
N PRO A 103 4.63 30.08 -3.23
CA PRO A 103 3.73 30.81 -4.11
C PRO A 103 4.45 31.98 -4.78
N SER A 104 4.08 32.29 -6.02
CA SER A 104 4.48 33.52 -6.69
C SER A 104 3.82 34.74 -6.03
N ARG A 105 4.42 35.92 -6.24
CA ARG A 105 3.85 37.16 -5.74
C ARG A 105 2.42 37.41 -6.25
N LEU A 106 2.17 37.09 -7.53
CA LEU A 106 0.85 37.24 -8.13
C LEU A 106 -0.19 36.33 -7.47
N GLU A 107 0.14 35.06 -7.20
CA GLU A 107 -0.76 34.15 -6.50
C GLU A 107 -1.07 34.63 -5.08
N VAL A 108 -0.06 35.17 -4.37
CA VAL A 108 -0.27 35.80 -3.06
C VAL A 108 -1.22 36.98 -3.17
N ASP A 109 -0.98 37.91 -4.10
CA ASP A 109 -1.81 39.11 -4.26
C ASP A 109 -3.25 38.73 -4.65
N VAL A 110 -3.44 37.77 -5.55
CA VAL A 110 -4.76 37.25 -5.94
C VAL A 110 -5.48 36.65 -4.74
N PHE A 111 -4.83 35.75 -3.99
CA PHE A 111 -5.44 35.13 -2.83
C PHE A 111 -5.74 36.15 -1.73
N LEU A 112 -4.85 37.09 -1.44
CA LEU A 112 -5.07 38.06 -0.35
C LEU A 112 -6.20 39.06 -0.65
N ASN A 113 -6.47 39.35 -1.93
CA ASN A 113 -7.54 40.25 -2.35
C ASN A 113 -8.86 39.52 -2.69
N ASP A 114 -8.92 38.19 -2.56
CA ASP A 114 -10.14 37.42 -2.77
C ASP A 114 -10.95 37.32 -1.47
N ASP A 115 -12.00 38.13 -1.38
CA ASP A 115 -12.96 38.18 -0.26
C ASP A 115 -14.10 37.16 -0.40
N SER A 116 -14.08 36.30 -1.43
CA SER A 116 -15.10 35.27 -1.59
C SER A 116 -15.08 34.29 -0.41
N PRO A 117 -16.26 33.76 0.00
CA PRO A 117 -16.33 32.79 1.08
C PRO A 117 -15.59 31.47 0.78
N ASN A 118 -15.23 31.23 -0.47
CA ASN A 118 -14.54 30.04 -0.97
C ASN A 118 -13.12 30.34 -1.52
N ALA A 119 -12.53 31.47 -1.13
CA ALA A 119 -11.21 31.90 -1.61
C ALA A 119 -10.12 30.85 -1.34
N TYR A 120 -10.16 30.21 -0.16
CA TYR A 120 -9.17 29.19 0.21
C TYR A 120 -9.36 27.90 -0.58
N GLU A 121 -10.60 27.42 -0.73
CA GLU A 121 -10.93 26.26 -1.54
C GLU A 121 -10.52 26.48 -3.01
N SER A 122 -10.75 27.67 -3.55
CA SER A 122 -10.36 28.03 -4.91
C SER A 122 -8.84 28.03 -5.09
N LEU A 123 -8.08 28.49 -4.09
CA LEU A 123 -6.63 28.36 -4.06
C LEU A 123 -6.20 26.88 -4.06
N ILE A 124 -6.83 26.03 -3.24
CA ILE A 124 -6.50 24.60 -3.19
C ILE A 124 -6.77 23.93 -4.54
N GLU A 125 -7.93 24.18 -5.16
CA GLU A 125 -8.25 23.66 -6.50
C GLU A 125 -7.24 24.12 -7.55
N HIS A 126 -6.80 25.38 -7.50
CA HIS A 126 -5.75 25.88 -8.39
C HIS A 126 -4.42 25.15 -8.20
N LEU A 127 -4.01 24.90 -6.95
CA LEU A 127 -2.76 24.21 -6.63
C LEU A 127 -2.82 22.73 -7.01
N LEU A 128 -3.94 22.04 -6.77
CA LEU A 128 -4.18 20.65 -7.18
C LEU A 128 -4.19 20.50 -8.71
N GLY A 129 -4.72 21.50 -9.44
CA GLY A 129 -4.70 21.54 -10.89
C GLY A 129 -3.35 21.88 -11.52
N SER A 130 -2.31 22.19 -10.72
CA SER A 130 -0.97 22.49 -11.21
C SER A 130 -0.22 21.20 -11.61
N PRO A 131 0.50 21.15 -12.75
CA PRO A 131 1.35 20.00 -13.08
C PRO A 131 2.39 19.64 -12.00
N ARG A 132 2.78 20.65 -11.21
CA ARG A 132 3.73 20.53 -10.09
C ARG A 132 3.17 19.73 -8.92
N TYR A 133 1.84 19.59 -8.82
CA TYR A 133 1.22 18.71 -7.84
C TYR A 133 1.68 17.26 -8.07
N GLY A 134 1.55 16.76 -9.30
CA GLY A 134 2.01 15.43 -9.68
C GLY A 134 3.51 15.25 -9.48
N GLU A 135 4.34 16.25 -9.81
CA GLU A 135 5.80 16.20 -9.56
C GLU A 135 6.11 16.05 -8.06
N ARG A 136 5.44 16.84 -7.21
CA ARG A 136 5.63 16.83 -5.75
C ARG A 136 5.22 15.51 -5.12
N TRP A 137 4.05 14.99 -5.50
CA TRP A 137 3.48 13.77 -4.93
C TRP A 137 4.09 12.50 -5.50
N ALA A 138 4.47 12.48 -6.78
CA ALA A 138 5.24 11.39 -7.36
C ALA A 138 6.57 11.20 -6.64
N ARG A 139 7.25 12.27 -6.20
CA ARG A 139 8.48 12.15 -5.39
C ARG A 139 8.25 11.43 -4.07
N HIS A 140 7.18 11.77 -3.34
CA HIS A 140 6.84 11.04 -2.11
C HIS A 140 6.50 9.58 -2.39
N TRP A 141 5.82 9.31 -3.51
CA TRP A 141 5.53 7.93 -3.92
C TRP A 141 6.79 7.15 -4.28
N MET A 142 7.74 7.78 -4.97
CA MET A 142 9.04 7.20 -5.30
C MET A 142 9.81 6.77 -4.05
N ASP A 143 9.70 7.52 -2.94
CA ASP A 143 10.29 7.14 -1.66
C ASP A 143 9.64 5.86 -1.08
N VAL A 144 8.33 5.68 -1.25
CA VAL A 144 7.57 4.50 -0.76
C VAL A 144 7.95 3.23 -1.50
N VAL A 145 8.30 3.35 -2.78
CA VAL A 145 8.49 2.21 -3.70
C VAL A 145 9.95 1.94 -4.04
N HIS A 146 10.87 2.51 -3.25
CA HIS A 146 12.32 2.39 -3.42
C HIS A 146 12.80 2.74 -4.83
N TYR A 147 12.24 3.78 -5.44
CA TYR A 147 12.67 4.19 -6.78
C TYR A 147 14.13 4.65 -6.76
N ALA A 148 14.95 4.02 -7.60
CA ALA A 148 16.32 4.43 -7.84
C ALA A 148 16.65 4.39 -9.35
N GLU A 149 17.53 5.30 -9.77
CA GLU A 149 18.06 5.37 -11.14
C GLU A 149 19.28 4.46 -11.35
N THR A 150 19.63 3.63 -10.35
CA THR A 150 20.69 2.63 -10.39
C THR A 150 20.24 1.33 -9.71
N HIS A 151 20.94 0.22 -9.98
CA HIS A 151 20.64 -1.10 -9.42
C HIS A 151 20.87 -1.20 -7.90
N GLY A 152 21.75 -0.37 -7.34
CA GLY A 152 22.32 -0.61 -6.03
C GLY A 152 23.26 -1.81 -6.04
N HIS A 153 23.57 -2.34 -4.84
CA HIS A 153 24.50 -3.45 -4.65
C HIS A 153 25.92 -3.15 -5.18
N ASP A 154 26.75 -4.19 -5.35
CA ASP A 154 28.19 -4.05 -5.61
C ASP A 154 28.51 -3.46 -6.99
N GLU A 155 27.68 -3.74 -8.01
CA GLU A 155 27.88 -3.20 -9.37
C GLU A 155 27.23 -1.83 -9.57
N ASP A 156 26.15 -1.51 -8.84
CA ASP A 156 25.39 -0.26 -8.89
C ASP A 156 25.19 0.34 -10.29
N ALA A 157 24.83 -0.51 -11.27
CA ALA A 157 24.72 -0.08 -12.65
C ALA A 157 23.56 0.90 -12.86
N ILE A 158 23.73 1.81 -13.81
CA ILE A 158 22.75 2.85 -14.13
C ILE A 158 21.55 2.25 -14.89
N ARG A 159 20.34 2.63 -14.49
CA ARG A 159 19.09 2.34 -15.20
C ARG A 159 18.75 3.48 -16.16
N GLU A 160 19.16 3.35 -17.43
CA GLU A 160 18.89 4.36 -18.46
C GLU A 160 17.38 4.58 -18.73
N ASN A 161 16.54 3.63 -18.29
CA ASN A 161 15.10 3.57 -18.53
C ASN A 161 14.26 3.58 -17.23
N ALA A 162 14.76 4.11 -16.11
CA ALA A 162 13.95 4.26 -14.89
C ALA A 162 12.89 5.37 -15.00
N TRP A 163 13.21 6.45 -15.71
CA TRP A 163 12.37 7.65 -15.85
C TRP A 163 10.93 7.44 -16.36
N PRO A 164 10.57 6.44 -17.20
CA PRO A 164 9.20 6.21 -17.62
C PRO A 164 8.25 5.87 -16.48
N TYR A 165 8.73 5.21 -15.42
CA TYR A 165 7.93 4.93 -14.23
C TYR A 165 7.69 6.22 -13.42
N ARG A 166 8.72 7.05 -13.24
CA ARG A 166 8.55 8.40 -12.64
C ARG A 166 7.50 9.21 -13.39
N ASP A 167 7.58 9.27 -14.72
CA ASP A 167 6.64 10.03 -15.53
C ASP A 167 5.22 9.44 -15.45
N TYR A 168 5.09 8.11 -15.39
CA TYR A 168 3.82 7.44 -15.11
C TYR A 168 3.21 7.87 -13.76
N LEU A 169 4.02 8.00 -12.71
CA LEU A 169 3.55 8.46 -11.40
C LEU A 169 3.03 9.91 -11.49
N ILE A 170 3.83 10.81 -12.07
CA ILE A 170 3.47 12.23 -12.24
C ILE A 170 2.15 12.36 -13.01
N GLU A 171 2.02 11.66 -14.14
CA GLU A 171 0.78 11.61 -14.93
C GLU A 171 -0.40 11.05 -14.11
N SER A 172 -0.18 10.01 -13.31
CA SER A 172 -1.23 9.37 -12.51
C SER A 172 -1.78 10.31 -11.43
N PHE A 173 -0.91 11.07 -10.76
CA PHE A 173 -1.34 12.05 -9.76
C PHE A 173 -2.05 13.25 -10.41
N ASN A 174 -1.50 13.80 -11.50
CA ASN A 174 -2.10 14.95 -12.18
C ASN A 174 -3.44 14.65 -12.87
N SER A 175 -3.68 13.39 -13.22
CA SER A 175 -4.95 12.96 -13.84
C SER A 175 -5.99 12.44 -12.84
N ASP A 176 -5.70 12.54 -11.53
CA ASP A 176 -6.52 11.99 -10.45
C ASP A 176 -6.91 10.51 -10.73
N LYS A 177 -5.90 9.69 -11.05
CA LYS A 177 -6.14 8.30 -11.42
C LYS A 177 -6.84 7.56 -10.27
N PRO A 178 -7.95 6.85 -10.53
CA PRO A 178 -8.63 6.09 -9.49
C PRO A 178 -7.67 5.13 -8.79
N TYR A 179 -7.62 5.19 -7.46
CA TYR A 179 -6.64 4.43 -6.67
C TYR A 179 -6.64 2.93 -7.00
N ALA A 180 -7.81 2.31 -7.14
CA ALA A 180 -7.91 0.89 -7.50
C ALA A 180 -7.30 0.55 -8.88
N ARG A 181 -7.31 1.51 -9.82
CA ARG A 181 -6.62 1.36 -11.11
C ARG A 181 -5.12 1.53 -10.94
N PHE A 182 -4.69 2.54 -10.19
CA PHE A 182 -3.29 2.83 -9.88
C PHE A 182 -2.57 1.64 -9.20
N VAL A 183 -3.22 0.97 -8.25
CA VAL A 183 -2.69 -0.24 -7.61
C VAL A 183 -2.53 -1.38 -8.62
N ARG A 184 -3.59 -1.70 -9.38
CA ARG A 184 -3.57 -2.82 -10.34
C ARG A 184 -2.53 -2.65 -11.44
N GLU A 185 -2.37 -1.43 -11.94
CA GLU A 185 -1.35 -1.13 -12.95
C GLU A 185 0.06 -1.38 -12.42
N GLN A 186 0.35 -1.00 -11.18
CA GLN A 186 1.69 -1.18 -10.61
C GLN A 186 2.04 -2.62 -10.27
N VAL A 187 1.05 -3.42 -9.85
CA VAL A 187 1.27 -4.84 -9.48
C VAL A 187 1.25 -5.78 -10.68
N ALA A 188 0.41 -5.50 -11.69
CA ALA A 188 0.18 -6.43 -12.80
C ALA A 188 -0.28 -5.73 -14.09
N GLY A 189 0.22 -4.52 -14.36
CA GLY A 189 -0.28 -3.68 -15.46
C GLY A 189 -0.12 -4.30 -16.84
N ASP A 190 0.94 -5.08 -17.05
CA ASP A 190 1.20 -5.75 -18.31
C ASP A 190 0.32 -6.99 -18.56
N VAL A 191 -0.21 -7.61 -17.51
CA VAL A 191 -1.15 -8.74 -17.59
C VAL A 191 -2.59 -8.27 -17.61
N LEU A 192 -2.96 -7.31 -16.75
CA LEU A 192 -4.34 -6.85 -16.60
C LEU A 192 -4.78 -5.85 -17.69
N PHE A 193 -3.84 -5.14 -18.31
CA PHE A 193 -4.13 -4.07 -19.28
C PHE A 193 -3.33 -4.23 -20.59
N GLN A 194 -3.37 -5.43 -21.16
CA GLN A 194 -2.65 -5.80 -22.40
C GLN A 194 -3.05 -4.96 -23.63
N ASP A 195 -4.22 -4.33 -23.60
CA ASP A 195 -4.74 -3.42 -24.63
C ASP A 195 -4.21 -1.98 -24.48
N GLN A 196 -3.50 -1.69 -23.38
CA GLN A 196 -2.92 -0.40 -23.04
C GLN A 196 -1.40 -0.56 -22.88
N PRO A 197 -0.63 -0.50 -23.98
CA PRO A 197 0.80 -0.80 -23.96
C PRO A 197 1.62 0.10 -23.02
N SER A 198 1.14 1.31 -22.73
CA SER A 198 1.76 2.24 -21.78
C SER A 198 1.63 1.80 -20.31
N ALA A 199 0.76 0.84 -19.99
CA ALA A 199 0.61 0.27 -18.65
C ALA A 199 1.87 -0.48 -18.19
N VAL A 200 2.74 -0.91 -19.12
CA VAL A 200 4.04 -1.50 -18.81
C VAL A 200 4.93 -0.53 -18.01
N ARG A 201 4.77 0.78 -18.15
CA ARG A 201 5.53 1.73 -17.33
C ARG A 201 5.23 1.55 -15.84
N ALA A 202 4.00 1.19 -15.49
CA ALA A 202 3.54 1.10 -14.11
C ALA A 202 4.19 -0.04 -13.34
N ILE A 203 4.50 -1.16 -14.00
CA ILE A 203 5.21 -2.29 -13.37
C ILE A 203 6.67 -1.97 -13.03
N GLY A 204 7.14 -0.75 -13.34
CA GLY A 204 8.37 -0.18 -12.78
C GLY A 204 8.42 -0.30 -11.26
N MET A 205 7.28 -0.23 -10.56
CA MET A 205 7.14 -0.54 -9.13
C MET A 205 7.88 -1.82 -8.71
N LEU A 206 7.81 -2.88 -9.51
CA LEU A 206 8.43 -4.17 -9.21
C LEU A 206 9.90 -4.24 -9.62
N ALA A 207 10.37 -3.31 -10.46
CA ALA A 207 11.69 -3.30 -11.07
C ALA A 207 12.64 -2.24 -10.48
N THR A 208 12.11 -1.19 -9.85
CA THR A 208 12.89 -0.03 -9.41
C THR A 208 13.57 -0.20 -8.05
N GLY A 209 13.16 -1.21 -7.27
CA GLY A 209 13.86 -1.60 -6.03
C GLY A 209 15.27 -2.16 -6.30
N PRO A 210 16.08 -2.44 -5.27
CA PRO A 210 17.43 -2.97 -5.44
C PRO A 210 17.46 -4.21 -6.35
N TRP A 211 18.52 -4.35 -7.14
CA TRP A 211 18.75 -5.51 -7.98
C TRP A 211 20.23 -5.90 -7.94
N ASP A 212 20.52 -7.06 -7.37
CA ASP A 212 21.88 -7.60 -7.33
C ASP A 212 22.26 -8.19 -8.69
N GLU A 213 22.67 -7.31 -9.60
CA GLU A 213 23.07 -7.67 -10.96
C GLU A 213 24.15 -8.75 -10.98
N SER A 214 25.15 -8.68 -10.10
CA SER A 214 26.24 -9.64 -10.03
C SER A 214 25.75 -11.06 -9.77
N SER A 215 24.83 -11.24 -8.82
CA SER A 215 24.26 -12.53 -8.49
C SER A 215 23.19 -12.97 -9.48
N GLN A 216 22.50 -12.02 -10.12
CA GLN A 216 21.44 -12.31 -11.09
C GLN A 216 21.98 -12.60 -12.50
N MET A 217 23.07 -11.98 -12.92
CA MET A 217 23.62 -12.13 -14.27
C MET A 217 24.93 -12.92 -14.28
N GLY A 218 25.75 -12.78 -13.23
CA GLY A 218 27.07 -13.40 -13.15
C GLY A 218 27.08 -14.85 -12.66
N ILE A 219 26.03 -15.29 -11.97
CA ILE A 219 25.93 -16.65 -11.42
C ILE A 219 25.04 -17.52 -12.32
N SER A 220 25.56 -18.69 -12.71
CA SER A 220 24.82 -19.65 -13.54
C SER A 220 23.54 -20.15 -12.89
N ASP A 221 22.51 -20.35 -13.72
CA ASP A 221 21.24 -20.93 -13.32
C ASP A 221 21.39 -22.31 -12.68
N GLY A 222 20.49 -22.61 -11.74
CA GLY A 222 20.43 -23.89 -11.04
C GLY A 222 21.37 -24.02 -9.83
N THR A 223 22.35 -23.12 -9.68
CA THR A 223 23.21 -23.03 -8.49
C THR A 223 22.42 -22.59 -7.25
N ILE A 224 22.96 -22.88 -6.07
CA ILE A 224 22.35 -22.45 -4.80
C ILE A 224 22.37 -20.93 -4.68
N ASP A 225 23.48 -20.30 -5.06
CA ASP A 225 23.65 -18.84 -4.94
C ASP A 225 22.68 -18.08 -5.86
N LYS A 226 22.47 -18.54 -7.10
CA LYS A 226 21.46 -17.97 -8.00
C LYS A 226 20.04 -18.09 -7.44
N LYS A 227 19.71 -19.23 -6.80
CA LYS A 227 18.41 -19.41 -6.14
C LYS A 227 18.24 -18.47 -4.94
N ILE A 228 19.31 -18.21 -4.18
CA ILE A 228 19.30 -17.24 -3.08
C ILE A 228 19.04 -15.83 -3.63
N ALA A 229 19.71 -15.44 -4.73
CA ALA A 229 19.50 -14.14 -5.35
C ALA A 229 18.05 -13.95 -5.83
N GLN A 230 17.49 -14.92 -6.55
CA GLN A 230 16.08 -14.91 -6.99
C GLN A 230 15.10 -14.87 -5.81
N TYR A 231 15.43 -15.56 -4.72
CA TYR A 231 14.65 -15.53 -3.50
C TYR A 231 14.64 -14.14 -2.86
N LEU A 232 15.80 -13.49 -2.74
CA LEU A 232 15.93 -12.16 -2.14
C LEU A 232 15.23 -11.10 -2.98
N ASP A 233 15.29 -11.21 -4.31
CA ASP A 233 14.56 -10.31 -5.23
C ASP A 233 13.04 -10.39 -5.01
N ARG A 234 12.50 -11.62 -4.86
CA ARG A 234 11.07 -11.84 -4.58
C ARG A 234 10.68 -11.39 -3.17
N ASP A 235 11.57 -11.52 -2.20
CA ASP A 235 11.36 -11.00 -0.84
C ASP A 235 11.17 -9.48 -0.86
N ASP A 236 12.01 -8.74 -1.59
CA ASP A 236 11.88 -7.29 -1.76
C ASP A 236 10.55 -6.90 -2.43
N MET A 237 10.14 -7.61 -3.50
CA MET A 237 8.85 -7.35 -4.16
C MET A 237 7.67 -7.53 -3.19
N ILE A 238 7.65 -8.60 -2.41
CA ILE A 238 6.57 -8.84 -1.43
C ILE A 238 6.58 -7.78 -0.35
N ALA A 239 7.75 -7.49 0.22
CA ALA A 239 7.88 -6.50 1.27
C ALA A 239 7.36 -5.14 0.79
N THR A 240 7.75 -4.73 -0.41
CA THR A 240 7.35 -3.45 -1.01
C THR A 240 5.85 -3.44 -1.34
N VAL A 241 5.30 -4.47 -1.99
CA VAL A 241 3.87 -4.52 -2.34
C VAL A 241 2.97 -4.57 -1.10
N MET A 242 3.29 -5.42 -0.12
CA MET A 242 2.47 -5.61 1.08
C MET A 242 2.52 -4.40 2.02
N SER A 243 3.69 -3.78 2.17
CA SER A 243 3.80 -2.54 2.96
C SER A 243 3.09 -1.37 2.28
N THR A 244 3.24 -1.23 0.96
CA THR A 244 2.67 -0.10 0.20
C THR A 244 1.15 -0.17 0.09
N PHE A 245 0.60 -1.32 -0.29
CA PHE A 245 -0.82 -1.41 -0.66
C PHE A 245 -1.69 -2.09 0.40
N VAL A 246 -1.12 -2.99 1.20
CA VAL A 246 -1.85 -3.71 2.25
C VAL A 246 -1.55 -3.13 3.63
N SER A 247 -0.61 -2.18 3.73
CA SER A 247 -0.18 -1.56 5.00
C SER A 247 0.20 -2.61 6.05
N THR A 248 0.76 -3.73 5.62
CA THR A 248 1.10 -4.88 6.48
C THR A 248 2.55 -5.28 6.28
N THR A 249 3.32 -5.34 7.37
CA THR A 249 4.74 -5.68 7.36
C THR A 249 4.94 -7.19 7.40
N VAL A 250 4.68 -7.88 6.29
CA VAL A 250 4.73 -9.36 6.27
C VAL A 250 6.15 -9.94 6.41
N HIS A 251 7.20 -9.14 6.30
CA HIS A 251 8.59 -9.62 6.28
C HIS A 251 9.03 -10.35 7.57
N CYS A 252 8.43 -10.07 8.73
CA CYS A 252 8.74 -10.85 9.94
C CYS A 252 8.32 -12.33 9.79
N ALA A 253 7.29 -12.60 8.96
CA ALA A 253 6.81 -13.94 8.66
C ALA A 253 7.86 -14.81 7.94
N ARG A 254 8.95 -14.22 7.44
CA ARG A 254 10.03 -14.92 6.74
C ARG A 254 10.69 -16.02 7.56
N CYS A 255 10.84 -15.83 8.88
CA CYS A 255 11.56 -16.76 9.74
C CYS A 255 10.67 -17.45 10.78
N HIS A 256 9.52 -16.88 11.09
CA HIS A 256 8.55 -17.36 12.07
C HIS A 256 7.20 -16.71 11.79
N ASP A 257 6.07 -17.28 12.23
CA ASP A 257 4.77 -16.62 12.09
C ASP A 257 4.79 -15.17 12.61
N HIS A 258 4.16 -14.26 11.87
CA HIS A 258 4.21 -12.84 12.20
C HIS A 258 3.73 -12.59 13.63
N LYS A 259 4.45 -11.72 14.36
CA LYS A 259 4.28 -11.56 15.81
C LYS A 259 2.90 -11.05 16.22
N PHE A 260 2.32 -10.16 15.40
CA PHE A 260 1.09 -9.44 15.72
C PHE A 260 -0.03 -9.72 14.73
N ASP A 261 0.23 -9.56 13.43
CA ASP A 261 -0.72 -9.82 12.34
C ASP A 261 -0.93 -11.31 12.01
N PRO A 262 -2.08 -11.68 11.41
CA PRO A 262 -2.42 -13.05 11.05
C PRO A 262 -1.72 -13.54 9.77
N VAL A 263 -0.40 -13.51 9.77
CA VAL A 263 0.40 -13.95 8.63
C VAL A 263 1.32 -15.07 9.10
N SER A 264 1.01 -16.30 8.72
CA SER A 264 1.89 -17.43 9.00
C SER A 264 3.12 -17.39 8.09
N MET A 265 4.15 -18.12 8.49
CA MET A 265 5.33 -18.34 7.63
C MET A 265 4.93 -19.01 6.30
N ASP A 266 3.98 -19.95 6.34
CA ASP A 266 3.45 -20.61 5.14
C ASP A 266 2.72 -19.62 4.21
N ASP A 267 1.97 -18.67 4.76
CA ASP A 267 1.32 -17.60 3.97
C ASP A 267 2.39 -16.74 3.28
N TYR A 268 3.44 -16.36 4.00
CA TYR A 268 4.54 -15.55 3.44
C TYR A 268 5.26 -16.26 2.28
N TYR A 269 5.60 -17.55 2.43
CA TYR A 269 6.20 -18.30 1.33
C TYR A 269 5.21 -18.60 0.19
N SER A 270 3.91 -18.68 0.48
CA SER A 270 2.87 -18.77 -0.54
C SER A 270 2.77 -17.47 -1.35
N LEU A 271 2.91 -16.30 -0.71
CA LEU A 271 2.98 -15.00 -1.40
C LEU A 271 4.18 -14.93 -2.34
N GLN A 272 5.30 -15.60 -2.04
CA GLN A 272 6.43 -15.64 -2.99
C GLN A 272 6.03 -16.25 -4.32
N ALA A 273 5.11 -17.21 -4.33
CA ALA A 273 4.64 -17.85 -5.57
C ALA A 273 3.97 -16.85 -6.53
N VAL A 274 3.36 -15.78 -6.02
CA VAL A 274 2.72 -14.73 -6.86
C VAL A 274 3.75 -14.05 -7.76
N PHE A 275 4.95 -13.81 -7.25
CA PHE A 275 6.04 -13.12 -7.97
C PHE A 275 7.06 -14.08 -8.56
N SER A 276 6.84 -15.40 -8.51
CA SER A 276 7.82 -16.38 -8.98
C SER A 276 8.10 -16.35 -10.47
N GLY A 277 7.14 -15.84 -11.25
CA GLY A 277 7.25 -15.68 -12.70
C GLY A 277 7.64 -14.27 -13.13
N VAL A 278 7.97 -13.38 -12.20
CA VAL A 278 8.44 -12.03 -12.51
C VAL A 278 9.94 -12.08 -12.75
N ASP A 279 10.37 -11.44 -13.82
CA ASP A 279 11.78 -11.19 -14.12
C ASP A 279 11.95 -9.73 -14.55
N LYS A 280 13.14 -9.17 -14.30
CA LYS A 280 13.46 -7.77 -14.56
C LYS A 280 14.26 -7.68 -15.85
N VAL A 281 13.65 -7.09 -16.88
CA VAL A 281 14.28 -6.92 -18.20
C VAL A 281 13.88 -5.59 -18.83
N ASP A 282 14.71 -5.10 -19.74
CA ASP A 282 14.35 -4.00 -20.61
C ASP A 282 13.22 -4.39 -21.55
N ARG A 283 12.09 -3.70 -21.40
CA ARG A 283 10.87 -3.98 -22.17
C ARG A 283 10.47 -2.79 -23.03
N PRO A 284 10.47 -2.93 -24.38
CA PRO A 284 9.93 -1.90 -25.24
C PRO A 284 8.41 -1.81 -25.05
N TYR A 285 7.89 -0.59 -25.08
CA TYR A 285 6.47 -0.30 -24.99
C TYR A 285 6.09 0.82 -25.97
N ASP A 286 4.78 0.96 -26.21
CA ASP A 286 4.24 2.02 -27.04
C ASP A 286 3.38 2.97 -26.21
N LEU A 287 3.56 4.27 -26.39
CA LEU A 287 2.68 5.27 -25.79
C LEU A 287 1.29 5.30 -26.46
N ASN A 288 1.24 5.00 -27.76
CA ASN A 288 0.01 5.07 -28.55
C ASN A 288 -0.50 3.67 -28.89
N VAL A 289 -1.73 3.37 -28.48
CA VAL A 289 -2.40 2.07 -28.70
C VAL A 289 -2.50 1.72 -30.19
N GLN A 290 -2.75 2.70 -31.06
CA GLN A 290 -2.86 2.46 -32.51
C GLN A 290 -1.51 2.13 -33.14
N VAL A 291 -0.43 2.79 -32.70
CA VAL A 291 0.93 2.45 -33.12
C VAL A 291 1.27 1.02 -32.70
N ALA A 292 0.94 0.64 -31.47
CA ALA A 292 1.17 -0.70 -30.96
C ALA A 292 0.40 -1.78 -31.76
N LYS A 293 -0.88 -1.51 -32.07
CA LYS A 293 -1.71 -2.37 -32.91
C LYS A 293 -1.11 -2.53 -34.31
N ARG A 294 -0.65 -1.43 -34.91
CA ARG A 294 0.00 -1.46 -36.22
C ARG A 294 1.31 -2.24 -36.20
N ARG A 295 2.14 -2.09 -35.16
CA ARG A 295 3.39 -2.83 -34.99
C ARG A 295 3.13 -4.33 -34.86
N LYS A 296 2.19 -4.73 -34.00
CA LYS A 296 1.79 -6.14 -33.84
C LYS A 296 1.24 -6.77 -35.12
N ALA A 297 0.65 -5.98 -36.02
CA ALA A 297 0.10 -6.49 -37.27
C ALA A 297 1.18 -6.76 -38.35
N VAL A 298 2.41 -6.26 -38.16
CA VAL A 298 3.51 -6.42 -39.12
C VAL A 298 4.66 -7.29 -38.60
N THR A 299 4.54 -7.83 -37.40
CA THR A 299 5.47 -8.78 -36.76
C THR A 299 4.76 -10.11 -36.56
#